data_AF-A0A3C0G8L7-F1
#
_entry.id   AF-A0A3C0G8L7-F1
#
_cell.length_a   1.000
_cell.length_b   1.000
_cell.length_c   1.000
_cell.angle_alpha   90.00
_cell.angle_beta   90.00
_cell.angle_gamma   90.00
#
_symmetry.space_group_name_H-M   'P 1'
#
loop_
_entity.id
_entity.type
_entity.pdbx_description
1 polymer ?
#
loop_
_entity_poly.entity_id
_entity_poly.type
_entity_poly.pdbx_seq_one_letter_code
_entity_poly.pdbx_strand_id
1 'polypeptide(L)'
;MKVKTYIVLFSLLFIASLCYAQRDNKSSGTDNFEHYGYMGKESTYEELSKKGMSNEDICKNLGNEAYLRAKYDEASYWYAKLLEINSSTIDPDYMYRY
;
A
#
# COMPACT_ATOMS: atom_id res chain seq x y z
N MET A 1 -15.16 -50.02 -19.83
CA MET A 1 -15.73 -48.65 -19.85
C MET A 1 -15.52 -47.89 -18.54
N LYS A 2 -15.57 -48.51 -17.36
CA LYS A 2 -15.43 -47.83 -16.05
C LYS A 2 -14.12 -47.03 -15.88
N VAL A 3 -12.98 -47.56 -16.33
CA VAL A 3 -11.67 -46.87 -16.25
C VAL A 3 -11.64 -45.55 -17.04
N LYS A 4 -12.26 -45.54 -18.24
CA LYS A 4 -12.39 -44.31 -19.03
C LYS A 4 -13.31 -43.29 -18.34
N THR A 5 -14.35 -43.76 -17.66
CA THR A 5 -15.25 -42.90 -16.86
C THR A 5 -14.52 -42.28 -15.66
N TYR A 6 -13.66 -43.03 -14.95
CA TYR A 6 -12.87 -42.49 -13.84
C TYR A 6 -11.84 -41.45 -14.29
N ILE A 7 -11.23 -41.64 -15.47
CA ILE A 7 -10.28 -40.67 -16.05
C ILE A 7 -10.99 -39.35 -16.38
N VAL A 8 -12.19 -39.41 -16.96
CA VAL A 8 -13.00 -38.23 -17.26
C VAL A 8 -13.41 -37.49 -15.98
N LEU A 9 -13.76 -38.24 -14.93
CA LEU A 9 -14.17 -37.66 -13.64
C LEU A 9 -12.99 -36.98 -12.93
N PHE A 10 -11.80 -37.59 -13.01
CA PHE A 10 -10.57 -37.03 -12.44
C PHE A 10 -10.11 -35.78 -13.19
N SER A 11 -10.23 -35.75 -14.53
CA SER A 11 -9.93 -34.54 -15.31
C SER A 11 -10.86 -33.38 -14.98
N LEU A 12 -12.13 -33.65 -14.64
CA LEU A 12 -13.10 -32.61 -14.29
C LEU A 12 -12.76 -31.94 -12.95
N LEU A 13 -12.28 -32.71 -11.97
CA LEU A 13 -11.84 -32.20 -10.66
C LEU A 13 -10.57 -31.33 -10.76
N PHE A 14 -9.67 -31.65 -11.71
CA PHE A 14 -8.42 -30.91 -11.90
C PHE A 14 -8.63 -29.54 -12.57
N ILE A 15 -9.73 -29.36 -13.33
CA ILE A 15 -10.06 -28.08 -13.96
C ILE A 15 -10.63 -27.10 -12.93
N ALA A 16 -11.36 -27.60 -11.91
CA ALA A 16 -11.94 -26.77 -10.86
C ALA A 16 -10.89 -26.12 -9.94
N SER A 17 -9.69 -26.70 -9.81
CA SER A 17 -8.60 -26.13 -9.02
C SER A 17 -7.82 -25.01 -9.72
N LEU A 18 -8.01 -24.81 -11.04
CA LEU A 18 -7.35 -23.75 -11.81
C LEU A 18 -8.07 -22.39 -11.73
N CYS A 19 -9.26 -22.32 -11.10
CA CYS A 19 -10.09 -21.11 -11.03
C CYS A 19 -9.78 -20.16 -9.85
N TYR A 20 -8.72 -20.39 -9.06
CA TYR A 20 -8.47 -19.63 -7.82
C TYR A 20 -7.28 -18.66 -7.81
N ALA A 21 -6.84 -18.14 -8.96
CA ALA A 21 -5.79 -17.11 -8.97
C ALA A 21 -5.92 -16.11 -10.11
N GLN A 22 -6.86 -15.16 -9.99
CA GLN A 22 -6.69 -13.84 -10.58
C GLN A 22 -6.61 -12.85 -9.42
N ARG A 23 -5.37 -12.57 -8.98
CA ARG A 23 -5.10 -11.37 -8.19
C ARG A 23 -5.48 -10.19 -9.07
N ASP A 24 -6.36 -9.37 -8.52
CA ASP A 24 -6.84 -8.11 -9.06
C ASP A 24 -5.67 -7.35 -9.71
N ASN A 25 -5.62 -7.33 -11.04
CA ASN A 25 -4.68 -6.50 -11.78
C ASN A 25 -5.27 -5.08 -11.77
N LYS A 26 -5.32 -4.49 -10.57
CA LYS A 26 -5.59 -3.07 -10.41
C LYS A 26 -4.39 -2.35 -10.99
N SER A 27 -4.46 -2.04 -12.27
CA SER A 27 -3.77 -0.87 -12.80
C SER A 27 -4.43 0.35 -12.17
N SER A 28 -4.17 0.62 -10.88
CA SER A 28 -4.34 1.94 -10.32
C SER A 28 -3.41 2.83 -11.14
N GLY A 29 -4.03 3.72 -11.92
CA GLY A 29 -3.32 4.62 -12.79
C GLY A 29 -2.22 5.32 -12.02
N THR A 30 -0.97 5.13 -12.46
CA THR A 30 0.20 5.85 -11.96
C THR A 30 0.16 5.97 -10.45
N ASP A 31 0.29 4.85 -9.73
CA ASP A 31 0.89 4.95 -8.42
C ASP A 31 2.26 5.59 -8.68
N ASN A 32 2.36 6.89 -8.48
CA ASN A 32 3.62 7.63 -8.52
C ASN A 32 4.48 7.20 -7.32
N PHE A 33 4.60 5.89 -7.06
CA PHE A 33 5.59 5.27 -6.19
C PHE A 33 7.01 5.68 -6.60
N GLU A 34 7.22 6.10 -7.85
CA GLU A 34 8.48 6.67 -8.33
C GLU A 34 8.86 7.98 -7.62
N HIS A 35 7.91 8.76 -7.09
CA HIS A 35 8.24 9.92 -6.26
C HIS A 35 8.68 9.53 -4.84
N TYR A 36 8.34 8.33 -4.36
CA TYR A 36 8.72 7.82 -3.04
C TYR A 36 10.14 7.21 -3.06
N GLY A 37 10.74 7.08 -4.25
CA GLY A 37 12.18 6.79 -4.40
C GLY A 37 13.09 7.96 -4.03
N TYR A 38 12.54 9.17 -3.91
CA TYR A 38 13.30 10.37 -3.56
C TYR A 38 13.19 10.68 -2.07
N MET A 39 13.68 9.77 -1.22
CA MET A 39 14.26 10.07 0.10
C MET A 39 14.86 8.78 0.69
N GLY A 40 15.75 8.16 -0.08
CA GLY A 40 16.69 7.20 0.48
C GLY A 40 17.67 7.90 1.41
N LYS A 41 17.23 8.14 2.66
CA LYS A 41 17.96 8.46 3.91
C LYS A 41 16.97 9.19 4.82
N GLU A 42 16.89 8.76 6.10
CA GLU A 42 16.05 9.32 7.18
C GLU A 42 15.98 10.85 7.08
N SER A 43 14.98 11.36 6.37
CA SER A 43 14.86 12.80 6.15
C SER A 43 14.08 13.37 7.30
N THR A 44 14.62 14.38 7.95
CA THR A 44 13.93 14.99 9.10
C THR A 44 12.85 15.97 8.61
N TYR A 45 11.87 16.23 9.47
CA TYR A 45 10.84 17.24 9.21
C TYR A 45 11.47 18.60 8.85
N GLU A 46 12.52 19.00 9.55
CA GLU A 46 13.20 20.29 9.33
C GLU A 46 13.88 20.36 7.96
N GLU A 47 14.55 19.28 7.53
CA GLU A 47 15.17 19.21 6.21
C GLU A 47 14.14 19.31 5.10
N LEU A 48 13.00 18.65 5.27
CA LEU A 48 11.91 18.68 4.30
C LEU A 48 11.21 20.04 4.25
N SER A 49 11.03 20.67 5.40
CA SER A 49 10.50 22.03 5.49
C SER A 49 11.43 23.04 4.81
N LYS A 50 12.75 22.92 4.99
CA LYS A 50 13.76 23.74 4.29
C LYS A 50 13.76 23.55 2.77
N LYS A 51 13.33 22.38 2.29
CA LYS A 51 13.13 22.11 0.85
C LYS A 51 11.82 22.72 0.31
N GLY A 52 11.04 23.41 1.13
CA GLY A 52 9.78 24.05 0.73
C GLY A 52 8.60 23.08 0.62
N MET A 53 8.70 21.89 1.19
CA MET A 53 7.61 20.92 1.20
C MET A 53 6.49 21.37 2.14
N SER A 54 5.24 21.13 1.75
CA SER A 54 4.08 21.47 2.59
C SER A 54 4.04 20.58 3.84
N ASN A 55 3.51 21.09 4.96
CA ASN A 55 3.38 20.29 6.18
C ASN A 55 2.58 19.00 5.95
N GLU A 56 1.59 19.03 5.05
CA GLU A 56 0.81 17.88 4.63
C GLU A 56 1.70 16.81 3.97
N ASP A 57 2.49 17.20 2.97
CA ASP A 57 3.37 16.29 2.24
C ASP A 57 4.49 15.74 3.12
N ILE A 58 5.00 16.54 4.07
CA ILE A 58 5.98 16.09 5.05
C ILE A 58 5.39 15.00 5.93
N CYS A 59 4.19 15.20 6.49
CA CYS A 59 3.55 14.22 7.37
C CYS A 59 3.23 12.92 6.60
N LYS A 60 2.77 13.02 5.35
CA LYS A 60 2.55 11.84 4.48
C LYS A 60 3.84 11.05 4.26
N ASN A 61 4.92 11.72 3.88
CA ASN A 61 6.19 11.07 3.59
C ASN A 61 6.81 10.40 4.83
N LEU A 62 6.85 11.10 5.97
CA LEU A 62 7.39 10.55 7.21
C LEU A 62 6.56 9.38 7.74
N GLY A 63 5.23 9.49 7.70
CA GLY A 63 4.33 8.41 8.10
C GLY A 63 4.51 7.16 7.24
N ASN A 64 4.60 7.34 5.92
CA ASN A 64 4.81 6.24 4.98
C ASN A 64 6.18 5.57 5.15
N GLU A 65 7.26 6.34 5.33
CA GLU A 65 8.59 5.79 5.56
C GLU A 65 8.67 5.01 6.87
N ALA A 66 8.06 5.53 7.95
CA ALA A 66 7.97 4.83 9.21
C ALA A 66 7.16 3.52 9.10
N TYR A 67 6.04 3.53 8.39
CA TYR A 67 5.21 2.35 8.15
C TYR A 67 5.97 1.27 7.37
N LEU A 68 6.68 1.64 6.29
CA LEU A 68 7.49 0.72 5.50
C LEU A 68 8.66 0.10 6.29
N ARG A 69 9.17 0.81 7.31
CA ARG A 69 10.19 0.31 8.24
C ARG A 69 9.60 -0.47 9.42
N ALA A 70 8.29 -0.70 9.45
CA ALA A 70 7.55 -1.31 10.56
C ALA A 70 7.67 -0.55 11.90
N LYS A 71 7.94 0.77 11.85
CA LYS A 71 7.93 1.67 13.02
C LYS A 71 6.54 2.27 13.19
N TYR A 72 5.59 1.46 13.62
CA TYR A 72 4.17 1.84 13.63
C TYR A 72 3.84 2.98 14.62
N ASP A 73 4.54 3.08 15.74
CA ASP A 73 4.37 4.20 16.69
C ASP A 73 4.75 5.54 16.05
N GLU A 74 5.84 5.55 15.28
CA GLU A 74 6.28 6.74 14.53
C GLU A 74 5.34 7.05 13.36
N ALA A 75 4.87 6.02 12.65
CA ALA A 75 3.90 6.17 11.56
C ALA A 75 2.58 6.78 12.05
N SER A 76 2.01 6.22 13.13
CA SER A 76 0.76 6.70 13.72
C SER A 76 0.86 8.16 14.18
N TYR A 77 2.00 8.57 14.76
CA TYR A 77 2.24 9.97 15.11
C TYR A 77 2.14 10.91 13.90
N TRP A 78 2.81 10.58 12.79
CA TRP A 78 2.79 11.43 11.59
C TRP A 78 1.44 11.43 10.87
N TYR A 79 0.74 10.31 10.83
CA TYR A 79 -0.62 10.25 10.30
C TYR A 79 -1.62 11.02 11.18
N ALA A 80 -1.46 11.02 12.51
CA ALA A 80 -2.24 11.89 13.40
C ALA A 80 -2.00 13.37 13.09
N LYS A 81 -0.76 13.78 12.84
CA LYS A 81 -0.45 15.15 12.41
C LYS A 81 -1.03 15.50 11.04
N LEU A 82 -1.02 14.55 10.10
CA LEU A 82 -1.70 14.71 8.82
C LEU A 82 -3.21 14.95 9.01
N LEU A 83 -3.83 14.22 9.93
CA LEU A 83 -5.25 14.36 10.31
C LEU A 83 -5.59 15.71 10.92
N GLU A 84 -4.71 16.25 11.76
CA GLU A 84 -4.86 17.60 12.31
C GLU A 84 -4.79 18.69 11.21
N ILE A 85 -3.99 18.47 10.16
CA ILE A 85 -3.82 19.44 9.06
C ILE A 85 -5.01 19.41 8.10
N ASN A 86 -5.53 18.22 7.77
CA ASN A 86 -6.62 18.03 6.81
C ASN A 86 -7.73 17.15 7.38
N SER A 87 -8.51 17.70 8.32
CA SER A 87 -9.62 16.98 8.95
C SER A 87 -10.75 16.54 8.00
N SER A 88 -10.78 17.06 6.77
CA SER A 88 -11.94 16.97 5.86
C SER A 88 -11.69 16.13 4.60
N THR A 89 -10.43 15.88 4.22
CA THR A 89 -10.06 15.43 2.86
C THR A 89 -8.90 14.44 2.87
N ILE A 90 -8.89 13.50 3.81
CA ILE A 90 -7.83 12.48 3.88
C ILE A 90 -8.22 11.25 3.07
N ASP A 91 -7.26 10.76 2.28
CA ASP A 91 -7.40 9.53 1.52
C ASP A 91 -7.63 8.35 2.49
N PRO A 92 -8.67 7.52 2.26
CA PRO A 92 -8.95 6.34 3.07
C PRO A 92 -7.74 5.43 3.31
N ASP A 93 -6.76 5.39 2.39
CA ASP A 93 -5.56 4.56 2.55
C ASP A 93 -4.75 4.93 3.79
N TYR A 94 -4.70 6.21 4.18
CA TYR A 94 -4.05 6.64 5.43
C TYR A 94 -4.82 6.21 6.68
N MET A 95 -6.15 6.03 6.58
CA MET A 95 -6.96 5.49 7.68
C MET A 95 -6.71 4.01 7.93
N TYR A 96 -6.36 3.24 6.90
CA TYR A 96 -6.00 1.82 7.06
C TYR A 96 -4.61 1.60 7.64
N ARG A 97 -3.71 2.58 7.51
CA ARG A 97 -2.32 2.52 7.98
C ARG A 97 -2.13 3.11 9.39
N TYR A 98 -3.12 3.86 9.88
CA TYR A 98 -3.19 4.37 11.24
C TYR A 98 -3.62 3.27 12.20
#